data_AF-A0A930KS50-F1
#
_entry.id   AF-A0A930KS50-F1
#
_cell.length_a   1.000
_cell.length_b   1.000
_cell.length_c   1.000
_cell.angle_alpha   90.00
_cell.angle_beta   90.00
_cell.angle_gamma   90.00
#
_symmetry.space_group_name_H-M   'P 1'
#
loop_
_entity.id
_entity.type
_entity.pdbx_description
1 polymer ?
#
loop_
_entity_poly.entity_id
_entity_poly.type
_entity_poly.pdbx_seq_one_letter_code
_entity_poly.pdbx_strand_id
1 'polypeptide(L)'
;MSRRRSAEKLFSSHINRSRHIKYPNFLRFVADTDRIAFIDETYHKPTTDTQGKKRKIQQGYFALSACVVEATDIPDLREALKDTIGGYSYWHTTEAFQDYGLEHREKHWLIKDNILPMLYSVSDYAIPNNNVITLHTHIPYLSDEKNMEGARAETLTALMKKLTRRDLPVSTFVFESRDNGEGDKIDRATLKRLKKGNIIPQDVKVNFTSPTEEPLLWAADLQAWSTSRLIRENDTFWLEDAQLLHTIYDTHTLAKLELNEIAKIYESRTIDPTQAALENVSSGSLLYMQAGGLIRQENNSLYTPAARAKRLLSGPNADEGKNESYRRAQSESESQRIDPHHARDLAIGRGYTTVLQNMAAQELSSRAAQNELPDEAQRIYQSLEASFGLLKKRLPKNTLKSNRPNRITNPQPPDKGQSLE
;
A
#
# COMPACT_ATOMS: atom_id res chain seq x y z
N MET A 1 29.43 -32.09 9.46
CA MET A 1 28.38 -31.05 9.56
C MET A 1 28.50 -30.36 10.92
N SER A 2 29.09 -29.16 10.96
CA SER A 2 29.26 -28.39 12.18
C SER A 2 27.93 -27.74 12.56
N ARG A 3 27.41 -28.01 13.77
CA ARG A 3 26.23 -27.32 14.31
C ARG A 3 26.61 -25.86 14.53
N ARG A 4 26.23 -24.96 13.61
CA ARG A 4 26.21 -23.50 13.87
C ARG A 4 25.47 -23.30 15.20
N ARG A 5 26.05 -22.56 16.14
CA ARG A 5 25.36 -22.20 17.39
C ARG A 5 24.04 -21.53 17.00
N SER A 6 22.93 -21.79 17.70
CA SER A 6 21.60 -21.27 17.32
C SER A 6 21.62 -19.76 17.04
N ALA A 7 22.41 -19.01 17.82
CA ALA A 7 22.64 -17.57 17.70
C ALA A 7 23.25 -17.09 16.36
N GLU A 8 23.81 -17.98 15.54
CA GLU A 8 24.50 -17.66 14.28
C GLU A 8 23.83 -18.32 13.06
N LYS A 9 22.65 -18.93 13.22
CA LYS A 9 21.91 -19.58 12.13
C LYS A 9 21.68 -18.65 10.93
N LEU A 10 21.42 -17.38 11.21
CA LEU A 10 21.10 -16.35 10.20
C LEU A 10 22.33 -15.66 9.59
N PHE A 11 23.52 -15.94 10.10
CA PHE A 11 24.75 -15.23 9.74
C PHE A 11 25.41 -15.86 8.51
N SER A 12 25.83 -15.01 7.58
CA SER A 12 26.67 -15.38 6.44
C SER A 12 28.04 -14.68 6.51
N SER A 13 28.88 -14.92 5.50
CA SER A 13 30.20 -14.26 5.39
C SER A 13 30.07 -12.73 5.35
N HIS A 14 29.05 -12.22 4.65
CA HIS A 14 28.72 -10.80 4.57
C HIS A 14 28.41 -10.21 5.95
N ILE A 15 27.48 -10.82 6.69
CA ILE A 15 27.08 -10.32 8.03
C ILE A 15 28.26 -10.36 9.00
N ASN A 16 29.08 -11.42 8.96
CA ASN A 16 30.27 -11.54 9.81
C ASN A 16 31.31 -10.46 9.55
N ARG A 17 31.34 -9.88 8.34
CA ARG A 17 32.26 -8.81 7.94
C ARG A 17 31.67 -7.41 8.14
N SER A 18 30.38 -7.28 8.49
CA SER A 18 29.77 -5.97 8.71
C SER A 18 30.43 -5.25 9.89
N ARG A 19 30.75 -3.97 9.66
CA ARG A 19 31.28 -3.08 10.69
C ARG A 19 30.16 -2.41 11.50
N HIS A 20 28.91 -2.51 11.04
CA HIS A 20 27.75 -1.90 11.68
C HIS A 20 27.04 -2.93 12.57
N ILE A 21 27.12 -2.76 13.89
CA ILE A 21 26.63 -3.75 14.84
C ILE A 21 25.10 -3.82 14.96
N LYS A 22 24.36 -2.82 14.47
CA LYS A 22 22.90 -2.72 14.68
C LYS A 22 22.15 -3.88 14.06
N TYR A 23 22.39 -4.16 12.77
CA TYR A 23 21.69 -5.23 12.07
C TYR A 23 22.11 -6.65 12.53
N PRO A 24 23.41 -6.96 12.71
CA PRO A 24 23.83 -8.21 13.35
C PRO A 24 23.22 -8.43 14.75
N ASN A 25 23.05 -7.37 15.56
CA ASN A 25 22.39 -7.51 16.86
C ASN A 25 20.90 -7.82 16.73
N PHE A 26 20.21 -7.26 15.75
CA PHE A 26 18.84 -7.67 15.43
C PHE A 26 18.77 -9.13 15.02
N LEU A 27 19.68 -9.62 14.15
CA LEU A 27 19.73 -11.03 13.76
C LEU A 27 19.95 -11.95 14.97
N ARG A 28 20.81 -11.57 15.92
CA ARG A 28 20.97 -12.33 17.19
C ARG A 28 19.71 -12.34 18.03
N PHE A 29 18.99 -11.23 18.10
CA PHE A 29 17.72 -11.12 18.83
C PHE A 29 16.60 -11.99 18.22
N VAL A 30 16.66 -12.27 16.92
CA VAL A 30 15.67 -13.08 16.19
C VAL A 30 16.21 -14.44 15.76
N ALA A 31 17.31 -14.91 16.35
CA ALA A 31 18.03 -16.10 15.92
C ALA A 31 17.18 -17.39 15.87
N ASP A 32 16.16 -17.48 16.74
CA ASP A 32 15.25 -18.62 16.82
C ASP A 32 14.02 -18.49 15.89
N THR A 33 13.97 -17.49 15.00
CA THR A 33 12.88 -17.37 14.03
C THR A 33 12.98 -18.48 12.98
N ASP A 34 11.82 -19.00 12.56
CA ASP A 34 11.78 -20.02 11.50
C ASP A 34 12.01 -19.42 10.12
N ARG A 35 11.57 -18.17 9.92
CA ARG A 35 11.65 -17.43 8.65
C ARG A 35 11.68 -15.92 8.87
N ILE A 36 12.10 -15.18 7.85
CA ILE A 36 12.10 -13.71 7.83
C ILE A 36 11.49 -13.24 6.50
N ALA A 37 10.62 -12.23 6.57
CA ALA A 37 10.16 -11.50 5.39
C ALA A 37 11.05 -10.29 5.13
N PHE A 38 11.62 -10.20 3.93
CA PHE A 38 12.35 -9.03 3.44
C PHE A 38 11.42 -8.22 2.56
N ILE A 39 11.30 -6.92 2.82
CA ILE A 39 10.25 -6.07 2.26
C ILE A 39 10.85 -4.88 1.52
N ASP A 40 10.40 -4.72 0.28
CA ASP A 40 10.63 -3.54 -0.53
C ASP A 40 9.36 -3.14 -1.30
N GLU A 41 9.37 -2.00 -1.98
CA GLU A 41 8.21 -1.39 -2.62
C GLU A 41 8.40 -1.13 -4.11
N THR A 42 7.28 -1.12 -4.84
CA THR A 42 7.24 -0.45 -6.14
C THR A 42 5.95 0.36 -6.24
N TYR A 43 6.00 1.51 -6.91
CA TYR A 43 4.81 2.34 -7.07
C TYR A 43 4.91 3.22 -8.31
N HIS A 44 3.74 3.68 -8.75
CA HIS A 44 3.61 4.76 -9.73
C HIS A 44 2.67 5.82 -9.15
N LYS A 45 3.15 7.05 -8.99
CA LYS A 45 2.29 8.16 -8.54
C LYS A 45 1.32 8.53 -9.66
N PRO A 46 0.05 8.88 -9.37
CA PRO A 46 -0.81 9.49 -10.37
C PRO A 46 -0.16 10.75 -10.95
N THR A 47 -0.09 10.86 -12.27
CA THR A 47 0.53 12.01 -12.95
C THR A 47 -0.39 12.63 -13.98
N THR A 48 -0.16 13.91 -14.28
CA THR A 48 -0.66 14.53 -15.50
C THR A 48 0.50 14.58 -16.50
N ASP A 49 0.33 13.95 -17.65
CA ASP A 49 1.17 14.22 -18.79
C ASP A 49 0.80 15.58 -19.39
N THR A 50 1.72 16.53 -19.26
CA THR A 50 1.61 17.89 -19.80
C THR A 50 2.26 18.01 -21.18
N GLN A 51 2.99 16.99 -21.64
CA GLN A 51 3.70 17.00 -22.92
C GLN A 51 2.82 16.39 -24.02
N GLY A 52 1.96 17.22 -24.61
CA GLY A 52 1.16 16.87 -25.78
C GLY A 52 -0.05 17.78 -25.97
N LYS A 53 -0.62 17.79 -27.20
CA LYS A 53 -1.84 18.57 -27.53
C LYS A 53 -3.08 18.12 -26.74
N LYS A 54 -3.08 16.93 -26.12
CA LYS A 54 -4.13 16.41 -25.24
C LYS A 54 -3.50 16.01 -23.91
N ARG A 55 -3.81 16.76 -22.86
CA ARG A 55 -3.41 16.43 -21.48
C ARG A 55 -4.01 15.07 -21.10
N LYS A 56 -3.16 14.13 -20.66
CA LYS A 56 -3.56 12.79 -20.21
C LYS A 56 -3.34 12.66 -18.71
N ILE A 57 -4.19 11.88 -18.05
CA ILE A 57 -4.03 11.52 -16.64
C ILE A 57 -3.70 10.05 -16.55
N GLN A 58 -2.53 9.74 -15.97
CA GLN A 58 -2.14 8.39 -15.62
C GLN A 58 -2.66 8.06 -14.22
N GLN A 59 -3.21 6.86 -14.06
CA GLN A 59 -3.57 6.34 -12.75
C GLN A 59 -2.31 5.93 -11.99
N GLY A 60 -2.39 5.87 -10.66
CA GLY A 60 -1.29 5.39 -9.84
C GLY A 60 -1.52 3.98 -9.34
N TYR A 61 -0.45 3.34 -8.87
CA TYR A 61 -0.54 2.12 -8.06
C TYR A 61 0.52 2.13 -6.97
N PHE A 62 0.32 1.27 -5.98
CA PHE A 62 1.32 0.97 -4.95
C PHE A 62 1.39 -0.53 -4.75
N ALA A 63 2.59 -1.07 -4.58
CA ALA A 63 2.75 -2.46 -4.19
C ALA A 63 3.88 -2.61 -3.17
N LEU A 64 3.69 -3.55 -2.23
CA LEU A 64 4.76 -4.03 -1.36
C LEU A 64 5.05 -5.47 -1.72
N SER A 65 6.33 -5.76 -1.86
CA SER A 65 6.89 -7.08 -2.09
C SER A 65 7.43 -7.61 -0.77
N ALA A 66 7.07 -8.85 -0.42
CA ALA A 66 7.72 -9.60 0.64
C ALA A 66 8.33 -10.87 0.06
N CYS A 67 9.65 -10.99 0.16
CA CYS A 67 10.35 -12.24 -0.05
C CYS A 67 10.51 -12.94 1.31
N VAL A 68 9.80 -14.06 1.52
CA VAL A 68 9.90 -14.82 2.78
C VAL A 68 10.88 -15.96 2.62
N VAL A 69 11.96 -15.90 3.39
CA VAL A 69 13.06 -16.87 3.33
C VAL A 69 13.11 -17.65 4.64
N GLU A 70 13.22 -18.98 4.56
CA GLU A 70 13.41 -19.81 5.74
C GLU A 70 14.79 -19.55 6.36
N ALA A 71 14.86 -19.58 7.67
CA ALA A 71 16.06 -19.20 8.41
C ALA A 71 17.28 -20.08 8.11
N THR A 72 17.08 -21.30 7.60
CA THR A 72 18.17 -22.19 7.15
C THR A 72 18.83 -21.71 5.87
N ASP A 73 18.08 -21.00 5.03
CA ASP A 73 18.45 -20.68 3.64
C ASP A 73 18.97 -19.25 3.52
N ILE A 74 18.63 -18.40 4.50
CA ILE A 74 19.05 -17.00 4.60
C ILE A 74 20.57 -16.80 4.36
N PRO A 75 21.48 -17.57 4.99
CA PRO A 75 22.91 -17.35 4.77
C PRO A 75 23.36 -17.63 3.34
N ASP A 76 22.78 -18.66 2.71
CA ASP A 76 23.24 -19.15 1.41
C ASP A 76 22.68 -18.30 0.27
N LEU A 77 21.37 -17.96 0.32
CA LEU A 77 20.77 -17.01 -0.62
C LEU A 77 21.46 -15.63 -0.57
N ARG A 78 21.81 -15.16 0.63
CA ARG A 78 22.51 -13.87 0.79
C ARG A 78 23.85 -13.86 0.07
N GLU A 79 24.64 -14.93 0.15
CA GLU A 79 25.91 -15.00 -0.57
C GLU A 79 25.71 -15.23 -2.06
N ALA A 80 24.73 -16.05 -2.48
CA ALA A 80 24.41 -16.27 -3.89
C ALA A 80 24.07 -14.96 -4.63
N LEU A 81 23.25 -14.10 -4.02
CA LEU A 81 22.94 -12.77 -4.55
C LEU A 81 24.20 -11.90 -4.70
N LYS A 82 25.08 -11.91 -3.70
CA LYS A 82 26.34 -11.16 -3.75
C LYS A 82 27.28 -11.70 -4.81
N ASP A 83 27.42 -13.01 -4.91
CA ASP A 83 28.34 -13.66 -5.85
C ASP A 83 27.93 -13.39 -7.29
N THR A 84 26.62 -13.28 -7.56
CA THR A 84 26.09 -12.91 -8.88
C THR A 84 26.64 -11.59 -9.40
N ILE A 85 26.88 -10.62 -8.51
CA ILE A 85 27.44 -9.33 -8.86
C ILE A 85 28.95 -9.24 -8.58
N GLY A 86 29.66 -10.33 -8.31
CA GLY A 86 31.10 -10.32 -8.04
C GLY A 86 31.47 -9.94 -6.61
N GLY A 87 30.55 -10.10 -5.65
CA GLY A 87 30.79 -9.96 -4.22
C GLY A 87 30.58 -8.54 -3.67
N TYR A 88 30.11 -7.59 -4.49
CA TYR A 88 29.79 -6.23 -4.06
C TYR A 88 28.66 -6.19 -3.04
N SER A 89 28.46 -5.02 -2.44
CA SER A 89 27.61 -4.82 -1.27
C SER A 89 26.45 -3.87 -1.54
N TYR A 90 26.06 -3.67 -2.81
CA TYR A 90 24.92 -2.82 -3.13
C TYR A 90 24.28 -3.26 -4.42
N TRP A 91 22.95 -3.27 -4.42
CA TRP A 91 22.12 -3.51 -5.58
C TRP A 91 20.89 -2.60 -5.52
N HIS A 92 20.42 -2.17 -6.68
CA HIS A 92 19.10 -1.60 -6.88
C HIS A 92 18.68 -1.86 -8.32
N THR A 93 17.58 -2.59 -8.51
CA THR A 93 17.21 -3.20 -9.80
C THR A 93 16.90 -2.13 -10.85
N THR A 94 16.33 -1.01 -10.43
CA THR A 94 16.07 0.11 -11.36
C THR A 94 17.37 0.75 -11.87
N GLU A 95 18.40 0.88 -11.02
CA GLU A 95 19.71 1.43 -11.46
C GLU A 95 20.36 0.47 -12.46
N ALA A 96 20.31 -0.84 -12.18
CA ALA A 96 20.84 -1.84 -13.07
C ALA A 96 20.10 -1.93 -14.40
N PHE A 97 18.77 -1.87 -14.40
CA PHE A 97 17.97 -1.91 -15.63
C PHE A 97 18.23 -0.69 -16.54
N GLN A 98 18.66 0.43 -15.94
CA GLN A 98 19.09 1.63 -16.66
C GLN A 98 20.57 1.59 -17.08
N ASP A 99 21.26 0.47 -16.84
CA ASP A 99 22.68 0.28 -17.12
C ASP A 99 23.58 1.35 -16.48
N TYR A 100 23.22 1.80 -15.27
CA TYR A 100 23.95 2.85 -14.53
C TYR A 100 25.46 2.59 -14.44
N GLY A 101 25.86 1.32 -14.28
CA GLY A 101 27.24 0.89 -14.20
C GLY A 101 28.07 1.10 -15.47
N LEU A 102 27.45 1.27 -16.65
CA LEU A 102 28.17 1.60 -17.89
C LEU A 102 28.73 3.03 -17.87
N GLU A 103 28.07 3.93 -17.16
CA GLU A 103 28.49 5.33 -17.02
C GLU A 103 29.27 5.58 -15.71
N HIS A 104 29.13 4.71 -14.70
CA HIS A 104 29.66 4.88 -13.35
C HIS A 104 30.57 3.71 -12.96
N ARG A 105 31.88 3.85 -13.23
CA ARG A 105 32.87 2.78 -13.02
C ARG A 105 32.92 2.26 -11.59
N GLU A 106 32.63 3.10 -10.61
CA GLU A 106 32.59 2.77 -9.18
C GLU A 106 31.41 1.87 -8.79
N LYS A 107 30.40 1.74 -9.65
CA LYS A 107 29.26 0.81 -9.53
C LYS A 107 29.04 -0.01 -10.80
N HIS A 108 30.11 -0.42 -11.47
CA HIS A 108 30.06 -1.10 -12.78
C HIS A 108 29.28 -2.42 -12.80
N TRP A 109 28.94 -2.99 -11.64
CA TRP A 109 28.09 -4.17 -11.53
C TRP A 109 26.58 -3.88 -11.65
N LEU A 110 26.16 -2.61 -11.60
CA LEU A 110 24.77 -2.21 -11.80
C LEU A 110 24.45 -2.14 -13.29
N ILE A 111 24.35 -3.31 -13.91
CA ILE A 111 24.04 -3.49 -15.32
C ILE A 111 22.89 -4.49 -15.48
N LYS A 112 22.14 -4.34 -16.57
CA LYS A 112 20.92 -5.08 -16.83
C LYS A 112 21.15 -6.59 -16.91
N ASP A 113 22.31 -7.00 -17.42
CA ASP A 113 22.69 -8.41 -17.59
C ASP A 113 22.76 -9.17 -16.27
N ASN A 114 22.91 -8.48 -15.13
CA ASN A 114 22.94 -9.11 -13.82
C ASN A 114 21.54 -9.40 -13.24
N ILE A 115 20.47 -8.77 -13.77
CA ILE A 115 19.11 -8.88 -13.20
C ILE A 115 18.62 -10.34 -13.24
N LEU A 116 18.70 -10.98 -14.41
CA LEU A 116 18.14 -12.31 -14.61
C LEU A 116 18.90 -13.39 -13.79
N PRO A 117 20.26 -13.40 -13.77
CA PRO A 117 21.01 -14.25 -12.85
C PRO A 117 20.64 -14.10 -11.37
N MET A 118 20.35 -12.89 -10.88
CA MET A 118 19.89 -12.76 -9.49
C MET A 118 18.46 -13.21 -9.30
N LEU A 119 17.56 -13.00 -10.27
CA LEU A 119 16.22 -13.55 -10.21
C LEU A 119 16.25 -15.08 -10.13
N TYR A 120 17.16 -15.74 -10.85
CA TYR A 120 17.41 -17.18 -10.71
C TYR A 120 17.90 -17.54 -9.30
N SER A 121 18.82 -16.75 -8.74
CA SER A 121 19.23 -16.94 -7.34
C SER A 121 18.05 -16.81 -6.37
N VAL A 122 17.10 -15.91 -6.61
CA VAL A 122 15.89 -15.80 -5.77
C VAL A 122 14.96 -16.99 -5.97
N SER A 123 14.79 -17.48 -7.20
CA SER A 123 13.88 -18.59 -7.49
C SER A 123 14.38 -19.94 -6.99
N ASP A 124 15.70 -20.17 -6.96
CA ASP A 124 16.32 -21.37 -6.40
C ASP A 124 15.96 -21.60 -4.92
N TYR A 125 15.62 -20.52 -4.20
CA TYR A 125 15.22 -20.55 -2.80
C TYR A 125 13.74 -20.16 -2.60
N ALA A 126 12.98 -20.02 -3.69
CA ALA A 126 11.56 -19.68 -3.62
C ALA A 126 10.74 -20.87 -3.14
N ILE A 127 9.93 -20.63 -2.11
CA ILE A 127 8.95 -21.60 -1.62
C ILE A 127 7.57 -21.17 -2.12
N PRO A 128 6.74 -22.10 -2.63
CA PRO A 128 5.37 -21.78 -3.03
C PRO A 128 4.64 -20.99 -1.94
N ASN A 129 3.99 -19.89 -2.33
CA ASN A 129 3.23 -18.98 -1.45
C ASN A 129 4.07 -18.17 -0.42
N ASN A 130 5.40 -18.23 -0.44
CA ASN A 130 6.24 -17.42 0.43
C ASN A 130 6.55 -16.02 -0.13
N ASN A 131 6.57 -15.88 -1.46
CA ASN A 131 6.74 -14.61 -2.12
C ASN A 131 5.37 -13.93 -2.27
N VAL A 132 5.12 -12.92 -1.44
CA VAL A 132 3.81 -12.28 -1.31
C VAL A 132 3.90 -10.83 -1.73
N ILE A 133 3.00 -10.42 -2.62
CA ILE A 133 2.84 -9.03 -3.03
C ILE A 133 1.45 -8.57 -2.59
N THR A 134 1.34 -7.36 -2.05
CA THR A 134 0.06 -6.66 -1.94
C THR A 134 0.01 -5.49 -2.91
N LEU A 135 -1.06 -5.39 -3.70
CA LEU A 135 -1.22 -4.41 -4.78
C LEU A 135 -2.44 -3.52 -4.53
N HIS A 136 -2.22 -2.21 -4.62
CA HIS A 136 -3.23 -1.16 -4.50
C HIS A 136 -3.36 -0.41 -5.84
N THR A 137 -4.50 -0.54 -6.51
CA THR A 137 -4.77 0.13 -7.81
C THR A 137 -5.57 1.43 -7.71
N HIS A 138 -6.19 1.73 -6.56
CA HIS A 138 -7.07 2.91 -6.42
C HIS A 138 -6.38 4.12 -5.76
N ILE A 139 -5.24 4.56 -6.28
CA ILE A 139 -4.46 5.65 -5.65
C ILE A 139 -5.15 7.01 -5.87
N PRO A 140 -5.36 7.84 -4.82
CA PRO A 140 -6.02 9.15 -4.98
C PRO A 140 -5.25 10.09 -5.93
N TYR A 141 -5.92 10.69 -6.92
CA TYR A 141 -5.31 11.54 -7.95
C TYR A 141 -4.58 12.80 -7.43
N LEU A 142 -5.05 13.41 -6.34
CA LEU A 142 -4.43 14.63 -5.81
C LEU A 142 -3.04 14.28 -5.28
N SER A 143 -1.99 14.57 -6.04
CA SER A 143 -0.60 14.18 -5.74
C SER A 143 0.01 14.97 -4.57
N ASP A 144 -0.58 14.85 -3.37
CA ASP A 144 0.07 15.19 -2.11
C ASP A 144 0.81 13.93 -1.65
N GLU A 145 2.06 14.06 -1.18
CA GLU A 145 2.85 12.94 -0.63
C GLU A 145 2.05 12.13 0.40
N LYS A 146 1.15 12.81 1.12
CA LYS A 146 0.20 12.20 2.07
C LYS A 146 -0.70 11.12 1.47
N ASN A 147 -0.98 11.15 0.17
CA ASN A 147 -1.82 10.14 -0.49
C ASN A 147 -1.03 8.87 -0.82
N MET A 148 0.26 9.01 -1.16
CA MET A 148 1.14 7.86 -1.35
C MET A 148 1.42 7.17 -0.01
N GLU A 149 1.68 7.93 1.05
CA GLU A 149 1.86 7.36 2.39
C GLU A 149 0.57 6.68 2.91
N GLY A 150 -0.60 7.20 2.54
CA GLY A 150 -1.88 6.54 2.84
C GLY A 150 -1.99 5.19 2.13
N ALA A 151 -1.67 5.13 0.84
CA ALA A 151 -1.69 3.89 0.06
C ALA A 151 -0.63 2.89 0.53
N ARG A 152 0.58 3.35 0.88
CA ARG A 152 1.62 2.52 1.50
C ARG A 152 1.12 1.91 2.80
N ALA A 153 0.51 2.70 3.68
CA ALA A 153 0.01 2.21 4.96
C ALA A 153 -1.12 1.18 4.82
N GLU A 154 -2.02 1.35 3.85
CA GLU A 154 -3.05 0.35 3.50
C GLU A 154 -2.40 -0.94 2.96
N THR A 155 -1.46 -0.80 2.03
CA THR A 155 -0.74 -1.93 1.41
C THR A 155 0.08 -2.71 2.45
N LEU A 156 0.73 -2.01 3.38
CA LEU A 156 1.44 -2.57 4.53
C LEU A 156 0.47 -3.30 5.46
N THR A 157 -0.71 -2.73 5.71
CA THR A 157 -1.73 -3.39 6.54
C THR A 157 -2.18 -4.72 5.92
N ALA A 158 -2.45 -4.73 4.62
CA ALA A 158 -2.80 -5.96 3.90
C ALA A 158 -1.66 -6.98 3.95
N LEU A 159 -0.42 -6.56 3.71
CA LEU A 159 0.76 -7.43 3.69
C LEU A 159 0.97 -8.10 5.04
N MET A 160 0.97 -7.30 6.12
CA MET A 160 1.15 -7.81 7.46
C MET A 160 0.02 -8.77 7.86
N LYS A 161 -1.24 -8.49 7.49
CA LYS A 161 -2.36 -9.42 7.74
C LYS A 161 -2.16 -10.75 7.01
N LYS A 162 -1.70 -10.73 5.76
CA LYS A 162 -1.43 -11.95 4.97
C LYS A 162 -0.30 -12.78 5.57
N LEU A 163 0.79 -12.13 5.95
CA LEU A 163 1.99 -12.84 6.42
C LEU A 163 1.86 -13.33 7.86
N THR A 164 1.14 -12.61 8.74
CA THR A 164 1.04 -12.97 10.16
C THR A 164 -0.10 -13.95 10.50
N ARG A 165 -1.06 -14.18 9.58
CA ARG A 165 -2.26 -15.01 9.83
C ARG A 165 -2.38 -16.26 8.95
N ARG A 166 -1.34 -16.57 8.18
CA ARG A 166 -1.26 -17.79 7.35
C ARG A 166 -0.84 -19.00 8.18
N ASP A 167 -0.96 -20.21 7.62
CA ASP A 167 -0.63 -21.48 8.29
C ASP A 167 0.80 -21.51 8.84
N LEU A 168 1.74 -20.94 8.10
CA LEU A 168 3.14 -20.76 8.52
C LEU A 168 3.43 -19.26 8.75
N PRO A 169 3.00 -18.69 9.88
CA PRO A 169 3.01 -17.25 10.10
C PRO A 169 4.44 -16.70 10.13
N VAL A 170 4.60 -15.48 9.62
CA VAL A 170 5.85 -14.72 9.73
C VAL A 170 5.76 -13.81 10.95
N SER A 171 6.74 -13.91 11.84
CA SER A 171 6.86 -13.04 13.02
C SER A 171 8.01 -12.04 12.93
N THR A 172 8.90 -12.16 11.94
CA THR A 172 10.09 -11.31 11.79
C THR A 172 10.15 -10.68 10.40
N PHE A 173 10.33 -9.35 10.36
CA PHE A 173 10.28 -8.56 9.13
C PHE A 173 11.48 -7.61 9.05
N VAL A 174 12.09 -7.50 7.86
CA VAL A 174 13.17 -6.56 7.55
C VAL A 174 12.73 -5.71 6.38
N PHE A 175 12.64 -4.40 6.61
CA PHE A 175 12.28 -3.42 5.60
C PHE A 175 13.51 -2.71 5.08
N GLU A 176 13.52 -2.37 3.79
CA GLU A 176 14.40 -1.33 3.29
C GLU A 176 14.09 0.01 3.98
N SER A 177 15.15 0.68 4.44
CA SER A 177 15.06 1.99 5.09
C SER A 177 14.83 3.09 4.05
N ARG A 178 13.86 3.97 4.31
CA ARG A 178 13.45 5.04 3.39
C ARG A 178 13.77 6.43 3.91
N ASP A 179 14.10 7.35 3.01
CA ASP A 179 14.21 8.79 3.27
C ASP A 179 15.09 9.14 4.49
N ASN A 180 16.27 8.50 4.59
CA ASN A 180 17.18 8.65 5.74
C ASN A 180 16.51 8.38 7.10
N GLY A 181 15.49 7.53 7.14
CA GLY A 181 14.76 7.09 8.32
C GLY A 181 13.47 7.86 8.63
N GLU A 182 13.10 8.89 7.87
CA GLU A 182 11.79 9.55 8.05
C GLU A 182 10.63 8.63 7.62
N GLY A 183 10.76 7.95 6.48
CA GLY A 183 9.80 6.95 6.04
C GLY A 183 9.66 5.79 7.03
N ASP A 184 10.77 5.36 7.65
CA ASP A 184 10.77 4.31 8.68
C ASP A 184 9.91 4.70 9.89
N LYS A 185 9.92 5.98 10.29
CA LYS A 185 9.08 6.47 11.40
C LYS A 185 7.60 6.35 11.06
N ILE A 186 7.22 6.61 9.81
CA ILE A 186 5.84 6.49 9.34
C ILE A 186 5.40 5.02 9.36
N ASP A 187 6.23 4.12 8.84
CA ASP A 187 5.95 2.67 8.84
C ASP A 187 5.88 2.11 10.26
N ARG A 188 6.79 2.51 11.15
CA ARG A 188 6.73 2.17 12.58
C ARG A 188 5.44 2.66 13.24
N ALA A 189 4.97 3.86 12.90
CA ALA A 189 3.71 4.38 13.40
C ALA A 189 2.52 3.54 12.91
N THR A 190 2.53 3.11 11.64
CA THR A 190 1.54 2.18 11.07
C THR A 190 1.55 0.85 11.83
N LEU A 191 2.69 0.19 11.93
CA LEU A 191 2.85 -1.08 12.66
C LEU A 191 2.41 -0.96 14.12
N LYS A 192 2.72 0.15 14.80
CA LYS A 192 2.26 0.42 16.17
C LYS A 192 0.73 0.49 16.27
N ARG A 193 0.06 1.14 15.31
CA ARG A 193 -1.41 1.18 15.25
C ARG A 193 -1.99 -0.22 15.03
N LEU A 194 -1.41 -1.00 14.11
CA LEU A 194 -1.85 -2.36 13.82
C LEU A 194 -1.72 -3.27 15.05
N LYS A 195 -0.60 -3.20 15.77
CA LYS A 195 -0.42 -3.90 17.05
C LYS A 195 -1.44 -3.42 18.08
N LYS A 196 -1.56 -2.11 18.34
CA LYS A 196 -2.50 -1.59 19.33
C LYS A 196 -3.96 -2.00 19.05
N GLY A 197 -4.34 -2.09 17.77
CA GLY A 197 -5.65 -2.55 17.32
C GLY A 197 -5.84 -4.06 17.29
N ASN A 198 -4.85 -4.86 17.73
CA ASN A 198 -4.82 -6.33 17.62
C ASN A 198 -5.08 -6.83 16.18
N ILE A 199 -4.69 -6.03 15.19
CA ILE A 199 -4.77 -6.40 13.77
C ILE A 199 -3.62 -7.35 13.42
N ILE A 200 -2.46 -7.15 14.04
CA ILE A 200 -1.30 -8.04 13.92
C ILE A 200 -0.82 -8.47 15.31
N PRO A 201 -0.12 -9.62 15.44
CA PRO A 201 0.42 -10.08 16.72
C PRO A 201 1.38 -9.08 17.38
N GLN A 202 1.38 -9.05 18.72
CA GLN A 202 2.22 -8.11 19.49
C GLN A 202 3.72 -8.43 19.39
N ASP A 203 4.04 -9.70 19.24
CA ASP A 203 5.39 -10.27 19.19
C ASP A 203 6.09 -10.09 17.83
N VAL A 204 5.40 -9.53 16.83
CA VAL A 204 6.00 -9.18 15.52
C VAL A 204 7.27 -8.33 15.70
N LYS A 205 8.40 -8.78 15.18
CA LYS A 205 9.71 -8.13 15.27
C LYS A 205 10.05 -7.47 13.94
N VAL A 206 10.49 -6.21 13.99
CA VAL A 206 10.73 -5.42 12.77
C VAL A 206 12.07 -4.68 12.86
N ASN A 207 12.84 -4.76 11.78
CA ASN A 207 14.02 -3.93 11.57
C ASN A 207 13.93 -3.16 10.24
N PHE A 208 14.56 -1.99 10.19
CA PHE A 208 14.73 -1.21 8.98
C PHE A 208 16.24 -1.06 8.73
N THR A 209 16.70 -1.37 7.53
CA THR A 209 18.13 -1.34 7.19
C THR A 209 18.34 -1.05 5.72
N SER A 210 19.59 -0.80 5.31
CA SER A 210 19.89 -0.53 3.90
C SER A 210 20.12 -1.84 3.13
N PRO A 211 19.92 -1.83 1.81
CA PRO A 211 20.30 -2.96 0.96
C PRO A 211 21.80 -3.28 1.03
N THR A 212 22.64 -2.36 1.53
CA THR A 212 24.07 -2.63 1.77
C THR A 212 24.35 -3.50 2.98
N GLU A 213 23.52 -3.40 4.03
CA GLU A 213 23.67 -4.22 5.24
C GLU A 213 22.97 -5.59 5.13
N GLU A 214 21.93 -5.69 4.30
CA GLU A 214 21.18 -6.92 4.09
C GLU A 214 20.87 -7.16 2.61
N PRO A 215 21.67 -7.99 1.91
CA PRO A 215 21.47 -8.35 0.51
C PRO A 215 20.14 -9.06 0.20
N LEU A 216 19.47 -9.66 1.19
CA LEU A 216 18.15 -10.24 0.96
C LEU A 216 17.06 -9.19 0.70
N LEU A 217 17.32 -7.90 0.97
CA LEU A 217 16.47 -6.82 0.47
C LEU A 217 16.52 -6.73 -1.07
N TRP A 218 17.60 -7.18 -1.72
CA TRP A 218 17.69 -7.21 -3.18
C TRP A 218 16.68 -8.19 -3.79
N ALA A 219 16.41 -9.31 -3.09
CA ALA A 219 15.38 -10.25 -3.53
C ALA A 219 13.98 -9.60 -3.53
N ALA A 220 13.68 -8.80 -2.50
CA ALA A 220 12.43 -8.06 -2.40
C ALA A 220 12.32 -6.97 -3.48
N ASP A 221 13.40 -6.23 -3.73
CA ASP A 221 13.54 -5.22 -4.80
C ASP A 221 13.38 -5.84 -6.20
N LEU A 222 14.09 -6.94 -6.50
CA LEU A 222 13.95 -7.68 -7.76
C LEU A 222 12.50 -8.11 -8.00
N GLN A 223 11.84 -8.68 -6.98
CA GLN A 223 10.43 -9.05 -7.05
C GLN A 223 9.51 -7.83 -7.23
N ALA A 224 9.76 -6.73 -6.51
CA ALA A 224 8.98 -5.50 -6.63
C ALA A 224 9.13 -4.90 -8.05
N TRP A 225 10.35 -4.83 -8.56
CA TRP A 225 10.66 -4.34 -9.89
C TRP A 225 10.05 -5.21 -10.99
N SER A 226 10.18 -6.54 -10.92
CA SER A 226 9.57 -7.44 -11.91
C SER A 226 8.04 -7.37 -11.87
N THR A 227 7.45 -7.19 -10.69
CA THR A 227 6.01 -6.91 -10.55
C THR A 227 5.64 -5.56 -11.17
N SER A 228 6.48 -4.54 -11.03
CA SER A 228 6.32 -3.24 -11.69
C SER A 228 6.22 -3.39 -13.20
N ARG A 229 7.08 -4.23 -13.80
CA ARG A 229 7.07 -4.57 -15.23
C ARG A 229 5.76 -5.24 -15.64
N LEU A 230 5.29 -6.22 -14.87
CA LEU A 230 4.00 -6.85 -15.10
C LEU A 230 2.85 -5.83 -15.06
N ILE A 231 2.71 -5.10 -13.96
CA ILE A 231 1.56 -4.22 -13.74
C ILE A 231 1.59 -3.00 -14.66
N ARG A 232 2.74 -2.34 -14.83
CA ARG A 232 2.86 -1.08 -15.56
C ARG A 232 3.13 -1.26 -17.05
N GLU A 233 3.83 -2.32 -17.43
CA GLU A 233 4.33 -2.50 -18.80
C GLU A 233 3.69 -3.70 -19.50
N ASN A 234 2.86 -4.48 -18.79
CA ASN A 234 2.31 -5.75 -19.26
C ASN A 234 3.41 -6.73 -19.71
N ASP A 235 4.54 -6.70 -19.01
CA ASP A 235 5.75 -7.47 -19.30
C ASP A 235 5.94 -8.56 -18.25
N THR A 236 5.59 -9.80 -18.62
CA THR A 236 5.69 -10.97 -17.74
C THR A 236 7.06 -11.65 -17.79
N PHE A 237 7.92 -11.28 -18.75
CA PHE A 237 9.15 -12.01 -19.10
C PHE A 237 10.01 -12.32 -17.87
N TRP A 238 10.28 -11.31 -17.04
CA TRP A 238 11.16 -11.45 -15.88
C TRP A 238 10.63 -12.39 -14.80
N LEU A 239 9.32 -12.46 -14.65
CA LEU A 239 8.67 -13.32 -13.66
C LEU A 239 8.58 -14.77 -14.18
N GLU A 240 8.23 -14.93 -15.45
CA GLU A 240 8.07 -16.23 -16.11
C GLU A 240 9.41 -16.93 -16.34
N ASP A 241 10.41 -16.21 -16.87
CA ASP A 241 11.72 -16.77 -17.20
C ASP A 241 12.45 -17.25 -15.94
N ALA A 242 12.41 -16.45 -14.88
CA ALA A 242 12.95 -16.82 -13.58
C ALA A 242 12.08 -17.81 -12.80
N GLN A 243 10.87 -18.14 -13.29
CA GLN A 243 9.89 -18.96 -12.59
C GLN A 243 9.61 -18.47 -11.16
N LEU A 244 9.56 -17.15 -10.96
CA LEU A 244 9.41 -16.56 -9.64
C LEU A 244 8.01 -16.86 -9.08
N LEU A 245 7.97 -17.72 -8.06
CA LEU A 245 6.73 -18.21 -7.42
C LEU A 245 6.07 -17.15 -6.52
N HIS A 246 5.58 -16.06 -7.10
CA HIS A 246 4.95 -14.97 -6.39
C HIS A 246 3.41 -15.11 -6.35
N THR A 247 2.78 -14.51 -5.34
CA THR A 247 1.32 -14.38 -5.25
C THR A 247 0.96 -12.93 -5.00
N ILE A 248 0.14 -12.36 -5.87
CA ILE A 248 -0.35 -10.99 -5.75
C ILE A 248 -1.71 -11.02 -5.06
N TYR A 249 -1.86 -10.22 -4.01
CA TYR A 249 -3.11 -10.00 -3.33
C TYR A 249 -3.57 -8.55 -3.49
N ASP A 250 -4.86 -8.34 -3.69
CA ASP A 250 -5.43 -7.00 -3.68
C ASP A 250 -5.43 -6.43 -2.25
N THR A 251 -4.95 -5.21 -2.11
CA THR A 251 -4.84 -4.50 -0.83
C THR A 251 -6.19 -4.29 -0.15
N HIS A 252 -7.27 -4.12 -0.91
CA HIS A 252 -8.58 -3.76 -0.34
C HIS A 252 -9.43 -4.97 0.01
N THR A 253 -9.26 -6.10 -0.66
CA THR A 253 -10.10 -7.29 -0.50
C THR A 253 -9.36 -8.47 0.10
N LEU A 254 -8.02 -8.44 0.14
CA LEU A 254 -7.15 -9.57 0.46
C LEU A 254 -7.32 -10.76 -0.48
N ALA A 255 -8.07 -10.62 -1.58
CA ALA A 255 -8.23 -11.68 -2.55
C ALA A 255 -6.94 -11.87 -3.35
N LYS A 256 -6.65 -13.12 -3.72
CA LYS A 256 -5.59 -13.39 -4.69
C LYS A 256 -6.03 -12.83 -6.05
N LEU A 257 -5.11 -12.15 -6.73
CA LEU A 257 -5.28 -11.67 -8.09
C LEU A 257 -4.71 -12.70 -9.06
N GLU A 258 -5.49 -13.12 -10.04
CA GLU A 258 -5.08 -14.09 -11.06
C GLU A 258 -4.57 -13.41 -12.33
N LEU A 259 -5.08 -12.20 -12.64
CA LEU A 259 -4.69 -11.38 -13.80
C LEU A 259 -4.94 -12.04 -15.16
N ASN A 260 -5.87 -12.99 -15.23
CA ASN A 260 -6.17 -13.76 -16.43
C ASN A 260 -7.22 -13.09 -17.32
N GLU A 261 -8.22 -12.44 -16.71
CA GLU A 261 -9.37 -11.87 -17.42
C GLU A 261 -9.85 -10.55 -16.80
N ILE A 262 -10.64 -9.78 -17.55
CA ILE A 262 -11.36 -8.64 -17.01
C ILE A 262 -12.60 -9.18 -16.31
N ALA A 263 -12.59 -9.13 -14.97
CA ALA A 263 -13.70 -9.58 -14.15
C ALA A 263 -14.93 -8.67 -14.29
N LYS A 264 -16.12 -9.25 -14.09
CA LYS A 264 -17.35 -8.45 -14.01
C LYS A 264 -17.27 -7.56 -12.77
N ILE A 265 -17.27 -6.24 -12.99
CA ILE A 265 -17.24 -5.24 -11.93
C ILE A 265 -18.43 -5.47 -10.98
N TYR A 266 -18.16 -5.52 -9.67
CA TYR A 266 -19.22 -5.47 -8.68
C TYR A 266 -19.77 -4.05 -8.70
N GLU A 267 -20.90 -3.87 -9.38
CA GLU A 267 -21.65 -2.63 -9.30
C GLU A 267 -22.02 -2.40 -7.83
N SER A 268 -21.32 -1.47 -7.19
CA SER A 268 -21.76 -0.90 -5.92
C SER A 268 -23.12 -0.26 -6.17
N ARG A 269 -24.21 -1.01 -5.97
CA ARG A 269 -25.58 -0.53 -6.12
C ARG A 269 -25.97 0.59 -5.15
N THR A 270 -25.08 1.07 -4.30
CA THR A 270 -25.55 1.71 -3.06
C THR A 270 -25.38 3.21 -2.94
N ILE A 271 -24.26 3.86 -3.28
CA ILE A 271 -24.10 5.30 -2.96
C ILE A 271 -23.10 5.99 -3.88
N ASP A 272 -23.51 7.09 -4.53
CA ASP A 272 -22.57 8.08 -5.07
C ASP A 272 -22.01 8.91 -3.89
N PRO A 273 -20.72 8.75 -3.53
CA PRO A 273 -20.12 9.43 -2.39
C PRO A 273 -20.09 10.96 -2.55
N THR A 274 -20.37 11.48 -3.74
CA THR A 274 -20.35 12.92 -4.05
C THR A 274 -21.73 13.59 -4.04
N GLN A 275 -22.82 12.82 -3.99
CA GLN A 275 -24.19 13.32 -4.22
C GLN A 275 -25.24 12.85 -3.19
N ALA A 276 -24.89 11.95 -2.26
CA ALA A 276 -25.89 11.41 -1.35
C ALA A 276 -26.25 12.39 -0.21
N ALA A 277 -27.51 12.83 -0.17
CA ALA A 277 -28.12 13.26 1.07
C ALA A 277 -28.12 12.06 2.02
N LEU A 278 -27.19 12.04 2.97
CA LEU A 278 -26.96 10.88 3.85
C LEU A 278 -28.16 10.54 4.73
N GLU A 279 -29.05 11.52 4.94
CA GLU A 279 -30.34 11.39 5.63
C GLU A 279 -31.18 10.22 5.11
N ASN A 280 -31.16 9.94 3.80
CA ASN A 280 -31.96 8.87 3.19
C ASN A 280 -31.21 7.53 3.05
N VAL A 281 -29.95 7.47 3.49
CA VAL A 281 -29.12 6.26 3.39
C VAL A 281 -29.43 5.31 4.54
N SER A 282 -29.49 4.00 4.27
CA SER A 282 -29.73 2.99 5.32
C SER A 282 -28.60 2.97 6.36
N SER A 283 -28.92 2.64 7.61
CA SER A 283 -27.91 2.52 8.68
C SER A 283 -26.82 1.51 8.34
N GLY A 284 -27.16 0.39 7.68
CA GLY A 284 -26.18 -0.59 7.23
C GLY A 284 -25.19 -0.03 6.20
N SER A 285 -25.68 0.77 5.25
CA SER A 285 -24.81 1.43 4.26
C SER A 285 -23.95 2.54 4.89
N LEU A 286 -24.48 3.27 5.88
CA LEU A 286 -23.71 4.25 6.64
C LEU A 286 -22.61 3.59 7.48
N LEU A 287 -22.89 2.46 8.13
CA LEU A 287 -21.86 1.70 8.86
C LEU A 287 -20.77 1.19 7.93
N TYR A 288 -21.14 0.69 6.75
CA TYR A 288 -20.19 0.29 5.72
C TYR A 288 -19.32 1.47 5.25
N MET A 289 -19.94 2.63 5.06
CA MET A 289 -19.26 3.87 4.70
C MET A 289 -18.31 4.33 5.81
N GLN A 290 -18.75 4.37 7.07
CA GLN A 290 -17.95 4.74 8.24
C GLN A 290 -16.74 3.81 8.41
N ALA A 291 -16.93 2.50 8.19
CA ALA A 291 -15.84 1.52 8.21
C ALA A 291 -14.78 1.76 7.12
N GLY A 292 -15.10 2.53 6.07
CA GLY A 292 -14.20 2.81 4.93
C GLY A 292 -14.45 1.92 3.71
N GLY A 293 -15.57 1.19 3.67
CA GLY A 293 -15.89 0.25 2.59
C GLY A 293 -16.10 0.88 1.20
N LEU A 294 -16.16 2.21 1.12
CA LEU A 294 -16.29 2.97 -0.13
C LEU A 294 -15.01 3.71 -0.54
N ILE A 295 -13.85 3.36 0.03
CA ILE A 295 -12.59 4.07 -0.24
C ILE A 295 -12.20 4.08 -1.73
N ARG A 296 -12.49 3.00 -2.47
CA ARG A 296 -12.23 2.91 -3.92
C ARG A 296 -13.08 3.90 -4.70
N GLN A 297 -14.38 3.98 -4.39
CA GLN A 297 -15.32 4.93 -5.00
C GLN A 297 -14.92 6.36 -4.65
N GLU A 298 -14.52 6.63 -3.41
CA GLU A 298 -14.01 7.93 -2.99
C GLU A 298 -12.77 8.33 -3.80
N ASN A 299 -11.78 7.45 -3.92
CA ASN A 299 -10.56 7.73 -4.68
C ASN A 299 -10.83 7.90 -6.19
N ASN A 300 -11.69 7.05 -6.77
CA ASN A 300 -12.09 7.15 -8.18
C ASN A 300 -12.83 8.47 -8.48
N SER A 301 -13.66 8.95 -7.54
CA SER A 301 -14.37 10.24 -7.70
C SER A 301 -13.42 11.43 -7.82
N LEU A 302 -12.21 11.34 -7.27
CA LEU A 302 -11.19 12.40 -7.37
C LEU A 302 -10.58 12.51 -8.77
N TYR A 303 -10.67 11.45 -9.58
CA TYR A 303 -10.28 11.49 -10.99
C TYR A 303 -11.36 12.16 -11.86
N THR A 304 -12.63 12.16 -11.46
CA THR A 304 -13.74 12.67 -12.30
C THR A 304 -13.59 14.16 -12.67
N PRO A 305 -13.30 15.10 -11.74
CA PRO A 305 -13.07 16.50 -12.10
C PRO A 305 -11.85 16.69 -13.01
N ALA A 306 -10.81 15.89 -12.79
CA ALA A 306 -9.58 15.94 -13.58
C ALA A 306 -9.82 15.42 -15.01
N ALA A 307 -10.63 14.36 -15.16
CA ALA A 307 -11.00 13.73 -16.43
C ALA A 307 -12.00 14.58 -17.26
N ARG A 308 -12.77 15.49 -16.64
CA ARG A 308 -13.63 16.42 -17.41
C ARG A 308 -12.84 17.38 -18.30
N ALA A 309 -11.57 17.64 -17.98
CA ALA A 309 -10.69 18.54 -18.73
C ALA A 309 -9.57 17.81 -19.50
N LYS A 310 -9.42 16.49 -19.31
CA LYS A 310 -8.25 15.69 -19.75
C LYS A 310 -8.67 14.25 -20.03
N ARG A 311 -7.96 13.52 -20.88
CA ARG A 311 -8.24 12.08 -21.05
C ARG A 311 -7.69 11.29 -19.85
N LEU A 312 -8.56 10.60 -19.10
CA LEU A 312 -8.14 9.59 -18.13
C LEU A 312 -7.70 8.33 -18.87
N LEU A 313 -6.49 7.84 -18.57
CA LEU A 313 -5.98 6.59 -19.11
C LEU A 313 -6.47 5.40 -18.28
N SER A 314 -6.46 4.22 -18.89
CA SER A 314 -6.91 3.00 -18.21
C SER A 314 -5.93 2.46 -17.17
N GLY A 315 -4.75 3.08 -17.02
CA GLY A 315 -3.74 2.70 -16.06
C GLY A 315 -2.57 3.69 -15.97
N PRO A 316 -1.41 3.24 -15.44
CA PRO A 316 -0.24 4.08 -15.21
C PRO A 316 0.56 4.40 -16.48
N ASN A 317 0.43 3.61 -17.55
CA ASN A 317 1.23 3.77 -18.76
C ASN A 317 0.55 4.72 -19.77
N ALA A 318 1.37 5.50 -20.48
CA ALA A 318 0.90 6.35 -21.58
C ALA A 318 0.45 5.55 -22.82
N ASP A 319 1.02 4.35 -22.99
CA ASP A 319 0.62 3.35 -23.97
C ASP A 319 -0.46 2.44 -23.37
N GLU A 320 -1.69 2.53 -23.91
CA GLU A 320 -2.85 1.80 -23.39
C GLU A 320 -2.73 0.29 -23.54
N GLY A 321 -1.93 -0.19 -24.52
CA GLY A 321 -1.68 -1.64 -24.69
C GLY A 321 -0.94 -2.24 -23.49
N LYS A 322 -0.11 -1.42 -22.83
CA LYS A 322 0.67 -1.82 -21.65
C LYS A 322 -0.11 -1.79 -20.34
N ASN A 323 -1.33 -1.24 -20.33
CA ASN A 323 -2.17 -1.15 -19.14
C ASN A 323 -3.03 -2.41 -18.90
N GLU A 324 -2.88 -3.47 -19.71
CA GLU A 324 -3.74 -4.67 -19.64
C GLU A 324 -3.70 -5.35 -18.26
N SER A 325 -2.53 -5.70 -17.75
CA SER A 325 -2.39 -6.32 -16.42
C SER A 325 -2.92 -5.43 -15.29
N TYR A 326 -2.66 -4.12 -15.33
CA TYR A 326 -3.25 -3.17 -14.38
C TYR A 326 -4.78 -3.17 -14.45
N ARG A 327 -5.38 -3.14 -15.64
CA ARG A 327 -6.84 -3.17 -15.81
C ARG A 327 -7.45 -4.44 -15.25
N ARG A 328 -6.82 -5.59 -15.45
CA ARG A 328 -7.27 -6.87 -14.87
C ARG A 328 -7.20 -6.84 -13.36
N ALA A 329 -6.08 -6.39 -12.78
CA ALA A 329 -5.94 -6.23 -11.33
C ALA A 329 -7.02 -5.31 -10.74
N GLN A 330 -7.24 -4.15 -11.36
CA GLN A 330 -8.25 -3.18 -10.92
C GLN A 330 -9.66 -3.78 -11.03
N SER A 331 -9.97 -4.46 -12.14
CA SER A 331 -11.26 -5.10 -12.39
C SER A 331 -11.54 -6.26 -11.43
N GLU A 332 -10.56 -7.12 -11.16
CA GLU A 332 -10.67 -8.20 -10.17
C GLU A 332 -10.85 -7.67 -8.76
N SER A 333 -10.12 -6.62 -8.37
CA SER A 333 -10.37 -5.91 -7.12
C SER A 333 -11.82 -5.43 -7.06
N GLU A 334 -12.26 -4.68 -8.08
CA GLU A 334 -13.61 -4.11 -8.17
C GLU A 334 -14.72 -5.15 -8.30
N SER A 335 -14.42 -6.41 -8.64
CA SER A 335 -15.39 -7.51 -8.65
C SER A 335 -15.79 -8.00 -7.26
N GLN A 336 -15.09 -7.53 -6.22
CA GLN A 336 -15.30 -7.98 -4.85
C GLN A 336 -15.60 -6.80 -3.92
N ARG A 337 -16.51 -7.01 -2.98
CA ARG A 337 -16.80 -6.03 -1.92
C ARG A 337 -15.67 -6.04 -0.89
N ILE A 338 -15.28 -4.87 -0.39
CA ILE A 338 -14.35 -4.76 0.74
C ILE A 338 -15.06 -5.31 1.99
N ASP A 339 -14.46 -6.26 2.68
CA ASP A 339 -14.97 -6.73 3.97
C ASP A 339 -14.99 -5.57 4.99
N PRO A 340 -16.10 -5.30 5.72
CA PRO A 340 -16.17 -4.17 6.64
C PRO A 340 -15.12 -4.20 7.77
N HIS A 341 -14.75 -5.39 8.28
CA HIS A 341 -13.70 -5.50 9.29
C HIS A 341 -12.34 -5.16 8.67
N HIS A 342 -12.07 -5.62 7.45
CA HIS A 342 -10.86 -5.26 6.75
C HIS A 342 -10.80 -3.77 6.40
N ALA A 343 -11.91 -3.16 5.96
CA ALA A 343 -12.00 -1.71 5.71
C ALA A 343 -11.61 -0.90 6.95
N ARG A 344 -12.12 -1.31 8.12
CA ARG A 344 -11.75 -0.72 9.41
C ARG A 344 -10.26 -0.89 9.70
N ASP A 345 -9.71 -2.08 9.47
CA ASP A 345 -8.30 -2.35 9.69
C ASP A 345 -7.41 -1.47 8.78
N LEU A 346 -7.79 -1.28 7.51
CA LEU A 346 -7.12 -0.39 6.57
C LEU A 346 -7.13 1.07 7.06
N ALA A 347 -8.27 1.56 7.57
CA ALA A 347 -8.38 2.90 8.14
C ALA A 347 -7.48 3.09 9.38
N ILE A 348 -7.42 2.08 10.27
CA ILE A 348 -6.51 2.06 11.43
C ILE A 348 -5.05 2.09 10.97
N GLY A 349 -4.69 1.24 10.01
CA GLY A 349 -3.37 1.20 9.40
C GLY A 349 -2.96 2.55 8.82
N ARG A 350 -3.83 3.15 8.01
CA ARG A 350 -3.66 4.48 7.42
C ARG A 350 -3.54 5.61 8.43
N GLY A 351 -4.10 5.45 9.62
CA GLY A 351 -3.97 6.41 10.72
C GLY A 351 -4.92 7.61 10.64
N TYR A 352 -5.84 7.62 9.68
CA TYR A 352 -6.86 8.65 9.54
C TYR A 352 -8.15 8.12 8.89
N THR A 353 -9.27 8.75 9.23
CA THR A 353 -10.57 8.57 8.56
C THR A 353 -10.71 9.55 7.39
N THR A 354 -11.33 9.11 6.30
CA THR A 354 -11.60 9.95 5.14
C THR A 354 -12.77 10.90 5.36
N VAL A 355 -13.00 11.82 4.42
CA VAL A 355 -14.11 12.78 4.50
C VAL A 355 -15.44 12.02 4.53
N LEU A 356 -15.59 11.02 3.66
CA LEU A 356 -16.80 10.23 3.58
C LEU A 356 -17.05 9.41 4.85
N GLN A 357 -16.00 8.82 5.45
CA GLN A 357 -16.12 8.15 6.75
C GLN A 357 -16.59 9.10 7.86
N ASN A 358 -16.08 10.35 7.87
CA ASN A 358 -16.46 11.35 8.86
C ASN A 358 -17.91 11.82 8.68
N MET A 359 -18.38 11.98 7.43
CA MET A 359 -19.77 12.34 7.14
C MET A 359 -20.73 11.22 7.57
N ALA A 360 -20.39 9.96 7.31
CA ALA A 360 -21.17 8.81 7.78
C ALA A 360 -21.24 8.75 9.31
N ALA A 361 -20.11 8.95 9.99
CA ALA A 361 -20.05 8.98 11.44
C ALA A 361 -20.93 10.09 12.04
N GLN A 362 -20.95 11.27 11.40
CA GLN A 362 -21.79 12.39 11.83
C GLN A 362 -23.29 12.09 11.69
N GLU A 363 -23.69 11.50 10.56
CA GLU A 363 -25.07 11.10 10.32
C GLU A 363 -25.52 10.01 11.32
N LEU A 364 -24.69 8.97 11.52
CA LEU A 364 -24.94 7.94 12.51
C LEU A 364 -25.04 8.50 13.93
N SER A 365 -24.18 9.46 14.28
CA SER A 365 -24.25 10.16 15.58
C SER A 365 -25.56 10.92 15.75
N SER A 366 -26.07 11.55 14.69
CA SER A 366 -27.36 12.26 14.72
C SER A 366 -28.51 11.30 14.98
N ARG A 367 -28.55 10.19 14.26
CA ARG A 367 -29.58 9.14 14.44
C ARG A 367 -29.49 8.48 15.81
N ALA A 368 -28.28 8.25 16.32
CA ALA A 368 -28.06 7.72 17.67
C ALA A 368 -28.67 8.66 18.73
N ALA A 369 -28.47 9.97 18.59
CA ALA A 369 -29.01 10.97 19.51
C ALA A 369 -30.54 11.09 19.44
N GLN A 370 -31.14 10.74 18.30
CA GLN A 370 -32.59 10.74 18.09
C GLN A 370 -33.24 9.37 18.39
N ASN A 371 -32.46 8.38 18.84
CA ASN A 371 -32.89 6.98 19.03
C ASN A 371 -33.46 6.32 17.76
N GLU A 372 -32.93 6.68 16.59
CA GLU A 372 -33.35 6.16 15.28
C GLU A 372 -32.46 5.01 14.77
N LEU A 373 -31.42 4.64 15.51
CA LEU A 373 -30.57 3.50 15.16
C LEU A 373 -31.09 2.21 15.80
N PRO A 374 -31.23 1.11 15.02
CA PRO A 374 -31.45 -0.22 15.59
C PRO A 374 -30.31 -0.62 16.55
N ASP A 375 -30.60 -1.42 17.57
CA ASP A 375 -29.62 -1.83 18.61
C ASP A 375 -28.33 -2.44 18.04
N GLU A 376 -28.45 -3.26 17.00
CA GLU A 376 -27.28 -3.83 16.33
C GLU A 376 -26.43 -2.74 15.65
N ALA A 377 -27.07 -1.80 14.95
CA ALA A 377 -26.39 -0.71 14.29
C ALA A 377 -25.72 0.23 15.30
N GLN A 378 -26.38 0.50 16.43
CA GLN A 378 -25.83 1.28 17.54
C GLN A 378 -24.56 0.64 18.12
N ARG A 379 -24.57 -0.68 18.35
CA ARG A 379 -23.39 -1.41 18.84
C ARG A 379 -22.22 -1.36 17.86
N ILE A 380 -22.46 -1.55 16.57
CA ILE A 380 -21.42 -1.49 15.53
C ILE A 380 -20.86 -0.07 15.43
N TYR A 381 -21.72 0.96 15.41
CA TYR A 381 -21.32 2.36 15.39
C TYR A 381 -20.40 2.71 16.58
N GLN A 382 -20.77 2.33 17.80
CA GLN A 382 -19.96 2.56 18.99
C GLN A 382 -18.60 1.84 18.93
N SER A 383 -18.57 0.62 18.38
CA SER A 383 -17.31 -0.11 18.17
C SER A 383 -16.38 0.57 17.16
N LEU A 384 -16.94 1.12 16.08
CA LEU A 384 -16.19 1.89 15.07
C LEU A 384 -15.67 3.21 15.67
N GLU A 385 -16.48 3.95 16.41
CA GLU A 385 -16.05 5.18 17.10
C GLU A 385 -14.92 4.90 18.09
N ALA A 386 -15.03 3.83 18.89
CA ALA A 386 -13.96 3.42 19.80
C ALA A 386 -12.67 3.07 19.06
N SER A 387 -12.78 2.43 17.89
CA SER A 387 -11.63 2.08 17.04
C SER A 387 -10.98 3.30 16.39
N PHE A 388 -11.76 4.32 16.03
CA PHE A 388 -11.31 5.49 15.29
C PHE A 388 -11.03 6.73 16.15
N GLY A 389 -11.38 6.73 17.44
CA GLY A 389 -11.34 7.91 18.31
C GLY A 389 -9.97 8.58 18.44
N LEU A 390 -8.87 7.87 18.16
CA LEU A 390 -7.50 8.41 18.18
C LEU A 390 -6.92 8.72 16.78
N LEU A 391 -7.69 8.46 15.72
CA LEU A 391 -7.24 8.70 14.35
C LEU A 391 -7.42 10.17 13.98
N LYS A 392 -6.55 10.64 13.08
CA LYS A 392 -6.71 11.98 12.50
C LYS A 392 -7.96 11.98 11.61
N LYS A 393 -8.71 13.09 11.57
CA LYS A 393 -9.86 13.25 10.67
C LYS A 393 -9.44 14.04 9.45
N ARG A 394 -9.61 13.51 8.24
CA ARG A 394 -9.50 14.34 7.03
C ARG A 394 -10.75 15.18 6.89
N LEU A 395 -10.56 16.49 6.82
CA LEU A 395 -11.60 17.47 6.59
C LEU A 395 -11.71 17.78 5.09
N PRO A 396 -12.89 18.22 4.61
CA PRO A 396 -13.02 18.74 3.25
C PRO A 396 -12.01 19.88 3.05
N LYS A 397 -11.15 19.80 2.03
CA LYS A 397 -10.58 21.03 1.45
C LYS A 397 -11.76 21.81 0.85
N ASN A 398 -11.73 23.15 0.87
CA ASN A 398 -12.80 24.08 0.44
C ASN A 398 -13.31 23.94 -1.03
N THR A 399 -13.20 22.77 -1.66
CA THR A 399 -13.63 22.46 -3.03
C THR A 399 -15.04 21.87 -3.13
N LEU A 400 -15.72 21.60 -2.01
CA LEU A 400 -17.17 21.40 -2.00
C LEU A 400 -17.81 22.67 -1.44
N LYS A 401 -18.02 23.69 -2.29
CA LYS A 401 -19.00 24.72 -1.98
C LYS A 401 -20.34 24.01 -1.81
N SER A 402 -20.77 23.85 -0.57
CA SER A 402 -22.11 23.40 -0.25
C SER A 402 -23.08 24.34 -0.95
N ASN A 403 -23.89 23.83 -1.88
CA ASN A 403 -25.13 24.49 -2.26
C ASN A 403 -26.07 24.43 -1.05
N ARG A 404 -25.86 25.33 -0.09
CA ARG A 404 -26.93 25.73 0.82
C ARG A 404 -27.81 26.73 0.04
N PRO A 405 -29.14 26.56 0.00
CA PRO A 405 -29.99 27.57 -0.58
C PRO A 405 -29.83 28.87 0.22
N ASN A 406 -29.50 29.96 -0.48
CA ASN A 406 -29.47 31.30 0.10
C ASN A 406 -30.86 31.65 0.62
N ARG A 407 -31.04 31.55 1.95
CA ARG A 407 -32.17 32.19 2.63
C ARG A 407 -31.84 33.68 2.74
N ILE A 408 -32.21 34.44 1.72
CA ILE A 408 -32.20 35.91 1.78
C ILE A 408 -33.33 36.31 2.71
N THR A 409 -33.01 36.64 3.94
CA THR A 409 -33.86 37.48 4.81
C THR A 409 -33.03 38.71 5.14
N ASN A 410 -33.21 39.78 4.36
CA ASN A 410 -32.75 41.11 4.73
C ASN A 410 -33.68 41.64 5.83
N PRO A 411 -33.17 42.04 7.01
CA PRO A 411 -33.91 42.94 7.89
C PRO A 411 -33.74 44.37 7.35
N GLN A 412 -34.87 45.06 7.10
CA GLN A 412 -34.87 46.51 6.84
C GLN A 412 -34.32 47.28 8.06
N PRO A 413 -33.50 48.32 7.87
CA PRO A 413 -33.10 49.22 8.93
C PRO A 413 -34.23 50.25 9.22
N PRO A 414 -34.35 50.75 10.45
CA PRO A 414 -35.42 51.69 10.82
C PRO A 414 -35.14 53.09 10.28
N ASP A 415 -36.22 53.70 9.78
CA ASP A 415 -36.36 55.09 9.36
C ASP A 415 -35.88 56.06 10.45
N LYS A 416 -34.97 56.98 10.10
CA LYS A 416 -34.69 58.18 10.90
C LYS A 416 -35.24 59.39 10.16
N GLY A 417 -36.30 59.95 10.74
CA GLY A 417 -36.95 61.17 10.28
C GLY A 417 -36.05 62.41 10.34
N GLN A 418 -36.40 63.34 9.47
CA GLN A 418 -35.83 64.68 9.24
C GLN A 418 -36.01 65.64 10.43
N SER A 419 -35.12 66.64 10.50
CA SER A 419 -35.41 68.04 10.89
C SER A 419 -34.20 68.89 10.45
N LEU A 420 -34.32 69.65 9.36
CA LEU A 420 -34.49 71.12 9.32
C LEU A 420 -33.31 71.90 9.94
N GLU A 421 -32.40 72.40 9.09
CA GLU A 421 -32.31 73.81 8.65
C GLU A 421 -31.50 73.90 7.35
#